data_AF-A0A9P9SWG1-F1
#
_entry.id   AF-A0A9P9SWG1-F1
#
_cell.length_a   1.000
_cell.length_b   1.000
_cell.length_c   1.000
_cell.angle_alpha   90.00
_cell.angle_beta   90.00
_cell.angle_gamma   90.00
#
_symmetry.space_group_name_H-M   'P 1'
#
loop_
_entity.id
_entity.type
_entity.pdbx_description
1 polymer ?
#
loop_
_entity_poly.entity_id
_entity_poly.type
_entity_poly.pdbx_seq_one_letter_code
_entity_poly.pdbx_strand_id
1 'polypeptide(L)'
;MPPNCTFADAFQVWQNSAAAVARINPTERMRFFISLQSSNITFSEWIWLLTLAIAPLLAHIFVGGPQVVVLNPKRPNWLEYACLYNPTTIIWRYYTIALRRANATKWASYEAAVANTAFWTGFAWDGSEAIAHEVRRQCTGVGRRPHVSLLSKSAAQTIVVALQGAQTLADVSRGFTEGDAGEEVAMPTLFSFIALIGLYRLVVAPWLVEDFSFADVDSPHSRAILNERSDTQDTFDYLKSKTPTNSYRYQYIFRTWSIRILFYVPLLAQFILTMLLFVPFKGKGLIYTATCTALIIFATYLVFATLCVILWEIARGQDTNVVLPSVNTVWYKAYTVSLGVGAILLFILAGLETRRTPCGIYTTFPSKLNLDALICKRISYI
;
A
#
# COMPACT_ATOMS: atom_id res chain seq x y z
N MET A 1 -25.16 -36.98 12.18
CA MET A 1 -24.97 -36.51 13.55
C MET A 1 -23.50 -36.67 13.88
N PRO A 2 -22.70 -35.59 13.97
CA PRO A 2 -21.32 -35.69 14.38
C PRO A 2 -21.24 -35.98 15.89
N PRO A 3 -20.18 -36.68 16.36
CA PRO A 3 -20.02 -37.00 17.77
C PRO A 3 -19.78 -35.73 18.59
N ASN A 4 -20.48 -35.63 19.72
CA ASN A 4 -20.32 -34.57 20.71
C ASN A 4 -18.88 -34.57 21.24
N CYS A 5 -18.02 -33.68 20.74
CA CYS A 5 -16.80 -33.30 21.45
C CYS A 5 -17.23 -32.55 22.71
N THR A 6 -17.09 -33.19 23.87
CA THR A 6 -17.39 -32.54 25.14
C THR A 6 -16.24 -31.61 25.53
N PHE A 7 -16.54 -30.54 26.27
CA PHE A 7 -15.53 -29.61 26.80
C PHE A 7 -14.46 -30.34 27.65
N ALA A 8 -14.83 -31.45 28.27
CA ALA A 8 -13.93 -32.31 29.03
C ALA A 8 -12.88 -33.00 28.15
N ASP A 9 -13.27 -33.47 26.95
CA ASP A 9 -12.33 -34.09 26.00
C ASP A 9 -11.31 -33.06 25.49
N ALA A 10 -11.76 -31.82 25.24
CA ALA A 10 -10.87 -30.72 24.85
C ALA A 10 -9.88 -30.36 25.98
N PHE A 11 -10.34 -30.37 27.24
CA PHE A 11 -9.51 -30.07 28.40
C PHE A 11 -8.49 -31.17 28.68
N GLN A 12 -8.85 -32.43 28.48
CA GLN A 12 -7.95 -33.57 28.67
C GLN A 12 -6.90 -33.65 27.55
N VAL A 13 -7.27 -33.36 26.30
CA VAL A 13 -6.32 -33.19 25.20
C VAL A 13 -5.37 -32.02 25.49
N TRP A 14 -5.87 -30.92 26.07
CA TRP A 14 -5.06 -29.76 26.46
C TRP A 14 -4.06 -30.09 27.59
N GLN A 15 -4.48 -30.79 28.64
CA GLN A 15 -3.59 -31.21 29.74
C GLN A 15 -2.49 -32.16 29.24
N ASN A 16 -2.84 -33.10 28.36
CA ASN A 16 -1.88 -34.05 27.81
C ASN A 16 -0.91 -33.41 26.81
N SER A 17 -1.31 -32.35 26.10
CA SER A 17 -0.42 -31.60 25.20
C SER A 17 0.44 -30.56 25.93
N ALA A 18 -0.03 -30.02 27.06
CA ALA A 18 0.75 -29.15 27.94
C ALA A 18 1.89 -29.90 28.69
N ALA A 19 1.71 -31.19 28.98
CA ALA A 19 2.73 -32.02 29.63
C ALA A 19 3.91 -32.38 28.68
N ALA A 20 3.72 -32.26 27.37
CA ALA A 20 4.70 -32.61 26.34
C ALA A 20 5.22 -31.38 25.56
N VAL A 21 5.30 -30.21 26.21
CA VAL A 21 6.04 -29.07 25.64
C VAL A 21 7.52 -29.47 25.62
N ALA A 22 7.95 -30.04 24.49
CA ALA A 22 9.34 -30.29 24.22
C ALA A 22 10.10 -28.99 24.51
N ARG A 23 11.03 -29.03 25.47
CA ARG A 23 11.96 -27.94 25.70
C ARG A 23 12.80 -27.83 24.44
N ILE A 24 12.38 -26.98 23.50
CA ILE A 24 13.18 -26.62 22.33
C ILE A 24 14.45 -25.99 22.92
N ASN A 25 15.57 -26.69 22.74
CA ASN A 25 16.85 -26.22 23.26
C ASN A 25 17.13 -24.87 22.58
N PRO A 26 17.33 -23.76 23.30
CA PRO A 26 17.49 -22.42 22.71
C PRO A 26 18.76 -22.27 21.85
N THR A 27 19.59 -23.31 21.79
CA THR A 27 20.76 -23.46 20.92
C THR A 27 20.44 -24.13 19.57
N GLU A 28 19.20 -24.56 19.32
CA GLU A 28 18.82 -25.11 18.02
C GLU A 28 18.84 -24.01 16.94
N ARG A 29 19.70 -24.25 15.94
CA ARG A 29 19.88 -23.45 14.72
C ARG A 29 18.53 -23.10 14.06
N MET A 30 18.44 -21.95 13.39
CA MET A 30 17.33 -21.60 12.50
C MET A 30 16.97 -22.80 11.61
N ARG A 31 15.77 -23.35 11.77
CA ARG A 31 15.23 -24.41 10.90
C ARG A 31 14.15 -23.82 10.02
N PHE A 32 14.33 -23.96 8.71
CA PHE A 32 13.32 -23.61 7.72
C PHE A 32 12.43 -24.82 7.48
N PHE A 33 11.12 -24.64 7.63
CA PHE A 33 10.14 -25.67 7.34
C PHE A 33 9.29 -25.25 6.15
N ILE A 34 9.16 -26.18 5.19
CA ILE A 34 8.11 -26.15 4.17
C ILE A 34 7.15 -27.26 4.53
N SER A 35 5.91 -26.92 4.85
CA SER A 35 4.85 -27.89 5.16
C SER A 35 3.65 -27.65 4.29
N LEU A 36 3.32 -28.62 3.44
CA LEU A 36 2.08 -28.63 2.66
C LEU A 36 0.96 -29.15 3.58
N GLN A 37 0.07 -28.26 4.03
CA GLN A 37 -0.92 -28.57 5.07
C GLN A 37 -2.29 -27.88 4.90
N SER A 38 -2.58 -27.41 3.69
CA SER A 38 -3.81 -26.70 3.33
C SER A 38 -5.06 -27.57 3.17
N SER A 39 -4.95 -28.90 3.33
CA SER A 39 -6.01 -29.87 3.00
C SER A 39 -7.25 -29.80 3.89
N ASN A 40 -7.14 -29.22 5.10
CA ASN A 40 -8.24 -29.15 6.08
C ASN A 40 -9.05 -27.84 6.04
N ILE A 41 -8.86 -27.00 5.02
CA ILE A 41 -9.58 -25.72 4.87
C ILE A 41 -10.72 -25.90 3.86
N THR A 42 -11.94 -25.59 4.28
CA THR A 42 -13.13 -25.67 3.42
C THR A 42 -13.12 -24.57 2.34
N PHE A 43 -13.87 -24.78 1.26
CA PHE A 43 -13.97 -23.78 0.19
C PHE A 43 -14.46 -22.41 0.69
N SER A 44 -15.46 -22.38 1.58
CA SER A 44 -15.97 -21.12 2.15
C SER A 44 -14.91 -20.38 2.96
N GLU A 45 -14.08 -21.11 3.70
CA GLU A 45 -12.96 -20.52 4.44
C GLU A 45 -11.90 -19.98 3.50
N TRP A 46 -11.60 -20.70 2.41
CA TRP A 46 -10.69 -20.19 1.38
C TRP A 46 -11.15 -18.86 0.81
N ILE A 47 -12.44 -18.71 0.46
CA ILE A 47 -12.96 -17.43 -0.03
C ILE A 47 -12.76 -16.32 1.00
N TRP A 48 -13.00 -16.59 2.28
CA TRP A 48 -12.77 -15.63 3.36
C TRP A 48 -11.29 -15.26 3.51
N LEU A 49 -10.39 -16.25 3.54
CA LEU A 49 -8.94 -16.06 3.65
C LEU A 49 -8.38 -15.24 2.48
N LEU A 50 -8.80 -15.57 1.26
CA LEU A 50 -8.39 -14.87 0.03
C LEU A 50 -8.88 -13.42 0.05
N THR A 51 -10.12 -13.20 0.50
CA THR A 51 -10.70 -11.85 0.62
C THR A 51 -9.90 -11.00 1.59
N LEU A 52 -9.58 -11.52 2.78
CA LEU A 52 -8.78 -10.79 3.77
C LEU A 52 -7.35 -10.53 3.30
N ALA A 53 -6.72 -11.51 2.64
CA ALA A 53 -5.38 -11.36 2.11
C ALA A 53 -5.34 -10.24 1.05
N ILE A 54 -6.27 -10.26 0.11
CA ILE A 54 -6.27 -9.38 -1.07
C ILE A 54 -6.81 -7.97 -0.75
N ALA A 55 -7.69 -7.83 0.25
CA ALA A 55 -8.34 -6.55 0.56
C ALA A 55 -7.38 -5.39 0.80
N PRO A 56 -6.31 -5.50 1.63
CA PRO A 56 -5.32 -4.43 1.79
C PRO A 56 -4.62 -4.05 0.49
N LEU A 57 -4.28 -5.03 -0.35
CA LEU A 57 -3.61 -4.81 -1.64
C LEU A 57 -4.53 -4.07 -2.62
N LEU A 58 -5.78 -4.50 -2.75
CA LEU A 58 -6.74 -3.84 -3.63
C LEU A 58 -7.11 -2.45 -3.13
N ALA A 59 -7.31 -2.30 -1.82
CA ALA A 59 -7.55 -1.00 -1.23
C ALA A 59 -6.38 -0.07 -1.56
N HIS A 60 -5.14 -0.52 -1.40
CA HIS A 60 -3.96 0.26 -1.76
C HIS A 60 -3.93 0.66 -3.24
N ILE A 61 -4.16 -0.29 -4.17
CA ILE A 61 -4.12 -0.04 -5.62
C ILE A 61 -5.25 0.89 -6.07
N PHE A 62 -6.50 0.56 -5.74
CA PHE A 62 -7.67 1.27 -6.25
C PHE A 62 -7.86 2.64 -5.61
N VAL A 63 -7.52 2.77 -4.32
CA VAL A 63 -7.66 4.04 -3.61
C VAL A 63 -6.42 4.90 -3.81
N GLY A 64 -5.24 4.31 -3.90
CA GLY A 64 -3.97 5.03 -3.96
C GLY A 64 -3.55 5.53 -5.34
N GLY A 65 -4.02 4.88 -6.42
CA GLY A 65 -3.66 5.27 -7.79
C GLY A 65 -4.08 6.70 -8.16
N PRO A 66 -3.36 7.35 -9.10
CA PRO A 66 -3.77 8.63 -9.67
C PRO A 66 -4.93 8.45 -10.66
N GLN A 67 -5.63 9.55 -10.96
CA GLN A 67 -6.47 9.60 -12.14
C GLN A 67 -5.57 9.64 -13.39
N VAL A 68 -5.83 8.77 -14.35
CA VAL A 68 -5.10 8.75 -15.61
C VAL A 68 -5.82 9.60 -16.65
N VAL A 69 -5.06 10.41 -17.40
CA VAL A 69 -5.54 11.15 -18.56
C VAL A 69 -4.61 10.89 -19.74
N VAL A 70 -5.17 10.42 -20.85
CA VAL A 70 -4.41 10.12 -22.06
C VAL A 70 -4.49 11.31 -23.03
N LEU A 71 -3.37 12.00 -23.20
CA LEU A 71 -3.28 13.20 -24.05
C LEU A 71 -2.98 12.87 -25.51
N ASN A 72 -2.47 11.67 -25.79
CA ASN A 72 -1.97 11.25 -27.09
C ASN A 72 -2.73 10.00 -27.58
N PRO A 73 -3.06 9.87 -28.87
CA PRO A 73 -3.70 8.67 -29.43
C PRO A 73 -2.93 7.37 -29.17
N LYS A 74 -1.60 7.43 -29.02
CA LYS A 74 -0.79 6.27 -28.67
C LYS A 74 -0.98 5.92 -27.20
N ARG A 75 -1.65 4.79 -26.94
CA ARG A 75 -1.96 4.34 -25.58
C ARG A 75 -0.72 3.83 -24.82
N PRO A 76 -0.72 3.94 -23.47
CA PRO A 76 0.29 3.30 -22.66
C PRO A 76 0.14 1.78 -22.72
N ASN A 77 1.25 1.06 -22.65
CA ASN A 77 1.22 -0.39 -22.47
C ASN A 77 0.76 -0.73 -21.04
N TRP A 78 0.25 -1.95 -20.82
CA TRP A 78 -0.20 -2.39 -19.49
C TRP A 78 0.88 -2.22 -18.40
N LEU A 79 2.15 -2.41 -18.76
CA LEU A 79 3.27 -2.27 -17.84
C LEU A 79 3.49 -0.80 -17.41
N GLU A 80 3.19 0.16 -18.29
CA GLU A 80 3.21 1.58 -17.96
C GLU A 80 2.14 1.91 -16.92
N TYR A 81 0.94 1.33 -17.06
CA TYR A 81 -0.12 1.45 -16.05
C TYR A 81 0.29 0.79 -14.72
N ALA A 82 0.83 -0.43 -14.78
CA ALA A 82 1.25 -1.16 -13.58
C ALA A 82 2.25 -0.36 -12.73
N CYS A 83 3.15 0.39 -13.36
CA CYS A 83 4.12 1.23 -12.64
C CYS A 83 3.47 2.41 -11.89
N LEU A 84 2.30 2.90 -12.32
CA LEU A 84 1.55 3.92 -11.57
C LEU A 84 0.90 3.38 -10.30
N TYR A 85 0.51 2.10 -10.30
CA TYR A 85 -0.10 1.41 -9.16
C TYR A 85 0.92 0.70 -8.26
N ASN A 86 2.21 0.86 -8.55
CA ASN A 86 3.29 0.38 -7.68
C ASN A 86 3.20 1.11 -6.32
N PRO A 87 3.33 0.39 -5.18
CA PRO A 87 3.26 1.03 -3.86
C PRO A 87 4.24 2.19 -3.65
N THR A 88 5.44 2.09 -4.23
CA THR A 88 6.44 3.17 -4.20
C THR A 88 5.93 4.42 -4.93
N THR A 89 5.31 4.26 -6.11
CA THR A 89 4.72 5.39 -6.85
C THR A 89 3.57 6.03 -6.08
N ILE A 90 2.74 5.23 -5.41
CA ILE A 90 1.62 5.72 -4.61
C ILE A 90 2.13 6.54 -3.40
N ILE A 91 3.15 6.06 -2.70
CA ILE A 91 3.78 6.82 -1.60
C ILE A 91 4.40 8.12 -2.13
N TRP A 92 5.11 8.05 -3.26
CA TRP A 92 5.69 9.23 -3.90
C TRP A 92 4.62 10.27 -4.25
N ARG A 93 3.48 9.84 -4.78
CA ARG A 93 2.33 10.72 -5.06
C ARG A 93 1.83 11.40 -3.78
N TYR A 94 1.64 10.65 -2.69
CA TYR A 94 1.20 11.25 -1.42
C TYR A 94 2.19 12.29 -0.90
N TYR A 95 3.48 11.99 -0.97
CA TYR A 95 4.57 12.89 -0.59
C TYR A 95 4.56 14.17 -1.43
N THR A 96 4.53 14.04 -2.76
CA THR A 96 4.63 15.18 -3.68
C THR A 96 3.41 16.09 -3.65
N ILE A 97 2.20 15.54 -3.49
CA ILE A 97 0.99 16.36 -3.30
C ILE A 97 1.08 17.15 -1.99
N ALA A 98 1.48 16.51 -0.88
CA ALA A 98 1.65 17.19 0.40
C ALA A 98 2.73 18.28 0.32
N LEU A 99 3.84 17.99 -0.36
CA LEU A 99 4.93 18.94 -0.56
C LEU A 99 4.50 20.14 -1.43
N ARG A 100 3.86 19.89 -2.58
CA ARG A 100 3.31 20.95 -3.45
C ARG A 100 2.36 21.84 -2.67
N ARG A 101 1.45 21.25 -1.90
CA ARG A 101 0.52 22.01 -1.07
C ARG A 101 1.23 22.87 -0.03
N ALA A 102 2.24 22.33 0.65
CA ALA A 102 3.00 23.06 1.68
C ALA A 102 3.76 24.27 1.10
N ASN A 103 4.18 24.17 -0.17
CA ASN A 103 4.92 25.20 -0.89
C ASN A 103 4.02 26.21 -1.63
N ALA A 104 2.76 25.86 -1.90
CA ALA A 104 1.81 26.73 -2.58
C ALA A 104 1.26 27.84 -1.67
N THR A 105 1.30 29.10 -2.14
CA THR A 105 0.70 30.25 -1.43
C THR A 105 -0.82 30.26 -1.57
N LYS A 106 -1.30 29.90 -2.76
CA LYS A 106 -2.69 29.69 -3.10
C LYS A 106 -2.80 28.26 -3.62
N TRP A 107 -3.82 27.54 -3.17
CA TRP A 107 -4.09 26.17 -3.61
C TRP A 107 -5.44 26.19 -4.30
N ALA A 108 -5.43 26.42 -5.61
CA ALA A 108 -6.63 26.50 -6.42
C ALA A 108 -7.15 25.10 -6.76
N SER A 109 -8.44 24.98 -7.05
CA SER A 109 -9.03 23.67 -7.39
C SER A 109 -8.40 23.04 -8.64
N TYR A 110 -7.93 23.87 -9.57
CA TYR A 110 -7.20 23.41 -10.76
C TYR A 110 -5.84 22.80 -10.41
N GLU A 111 -5.08 23.45 -9.53
CA GLU A 111 -3.78 22.94 -9.07
C GLU A 111 -3.96 21.62 -8.31
N ALA A 112 -5.01 21.52 -7.49
CA ALA A 112 -5.39 20.28 -6.83
C ALA A 112 -5.73 19.18 -7.85
N ALA A 113 -6.49 19.49 -8.91
CA ALA A 113 -6.84 18.54 -9.96
C ALA A 113 -5.60 18.00 -10.70
N VAL A 114 -4.73 18.90 -11.15
CA VAL A 114 -3.47 18.52 -11.82
C VAL A 114 -2.59 17.68 -10.89
N ALA A 115 -2.47 18.07 -9.61
CA ALA A 115 -1.66 17.32 -8.65
C ALA A 115 -2.21 15.93 -8.33
N ASN A 116 -3.46 15.62 -8.69
CA ASN A 116 -4.06 14.29 -8.52
C ASN A 116 -4.10 13.47 -9.83
N THR A 117 -3.55 14.00 -10.92
CA THR A 117 -3.62 13.40 -12.26
C THR A 117 -2.24 12.96 -12.75
N ALA A 118 -2.19 11.81 -13.43
CA ALA A 118 -1.05 11.37 -14.21
C ALA A 118 -1.39 11.50 -15.70
N PHE A 119 -0.62 12.31 -16.43
CA PHE A 119 -0.86 12.56 -17.83
C PHE A 119 0.04 11.69 -18.70
N TRP A 120 -0.54 10.99 -19.68
CA TRP A 120 0.22 10.25 -20.66
C TRP A 120 0.47 11.09 -21.91
N THR A 121 1.74 11.37 -22.23
CA THR A 121 2.13 12.22 -23.36
C THR A 121 2.28 11.46 -24.69
N GLY A 122 2.07 10.13 -24.67
CA GLY A 122 2.32 9.23 -25.82
C GLY A 122 3.62 8.44 -25.71
N PHE A 123 4.55 8.91 -24.87
CA PHE A 123 5.84 8.27 -24.64
C PHE A 123 6.18 8.09 -23.16
N ALA A 124 5.62 8.93 -22.28
CA ALA A 124 5.91 8.91 -20.87
C ALA A 124 4.71 9.40 -20.04
N TRP A 125 4.70 8.99 -18.78
CA TRP A 125 3.90 9.63 -17.74
C TRP A 125 4.55 10.93 -17.31
N ASP A 126 3.78 12.01 -17.31
CA ASP A 126 4.19 13.33 -16.84
C ASP A 126 3.21 13.84 -15.78
N GLY A 127 3.77 14.40 -14.72
CA GLY A 127 3.05 15.08 -13.65
C GLY A 127 3.79 16.35 -13.22
N SER A 128 4.62 16.91 -14.10
CA SER A 128 5.39 18.13 -13.89
C SER A 128 4.51 19.36 -13.79
N GLU A 129 5.11 20.50 -13.46
CA GLU A 129 4.41 21.79 -13.50
C GLU A 129 4.28 22.32 -14.94
N ALA A 130 5.18 21.92 -15.84
CA ALA A 130 5.11 22.29 -17.24
C ALA A 130 3.84 21.73 -17.91
N ILE A 131 3.55 20.44 -17.69
CA ILE A 131 2.34 19.80 -18.23
C ILE A 131 1.07 20.45 -17.66
N ALA A 132 1.12 20.97 -16.42
CA ALA A 132 0.01 21.70 -15.81
C ALA A 132 -0.40 22.95 -16.59
N HIS A 133 0.53 23.62 -17.25
CA HIS A 133 0.23 24.78 -18.09
C HIS A 133 -0.36 24.38 -19.44
N GLU A 134 0.14 23.28 -20.02
CA GLU A 134 -0.28 22.77 -21.32
C GLU A 134 -1.71 22.22 -21.30
N VAL A 135 -2.04 21.39 -20.30
CA VAL A 135 -3.34 20.71 -20.19
C VAL A 135 -4.47 21.62 -19.71
N ARG A 136 -4.18 22.89 -19.42
CA ARG A 136 -5.16 23.85 -18.90
C ARG A 136 -6.38 24.01 -19.79
N ARG A 137 -6.18 24.02 -21.11
CA ARG A 137 -7.27 24.13 -22.10
C ARG A 137 -8.13 22.88 -22.16
N GLN A 138 -7.56 21.74 -21.79
CA GLN A 138 -8.23 20.45 -21.82
C GLN A 138 -9.02 20.17 -20.54
N CYS A 139 -8.95 21.04 -19.53
CA CYS A 139 -9.78 20.90 -18.34
C CYS A 139 -11.27 21.12 -18.70
N THR A 140 -12.09 20.10 -18.48
CA THR A 140 -13.53 20.11 -18.77
C THR A 140 -14.36 20.40 -17.53
N GLY A 141 -13.85 20.06 -16.35
CA GLY A 141 -14.52 20.33 -15.08
C GLY A 141 -13.55 20.38 -13.92
N VAL A 142 -13.75 21.35 -13.03
CA VAL A 142 -13.00 21.49 -11.79
C VAL A 142 -13.97 21.57 -10.63
N GLY A 143 -13.69 20.83 -9.55
CA GLY A 143 -14.48 20.87 -8.34
C GLY A 143 -14.56 22.27 -7.73
N ARG A 144 -15.68 22.54 -7.02
CA ARG A 144 -15.93 23.84 -6.37
C ARG A 144 -14.91 24.17 -5.29
N ARG A 145 -14.30 23.16 -4.67
CA ARG A 145 -13.36 23.32 -3.56
C ARG A 145 -12.03 22.64 -3.91
N PRO A 146 -10.89 23.21 -3.48
CA PRO A 146 -9.56 22.64 -3.72
C PRO A 146 -9.20 21.55 -2.70
N HIS A 147 -10.14 21.18 -1.83
CA HIS A 147 -9.98 20.19 -0.80
C HIS A 147 -11.14 19.20 -0.83
N VAL A 148 -10.87 18.01 -0.32
CA VAL A 148 -11.84 16.92 -0.19
C VAL A 148 -12.95 17.34 0.79
N SER A 149 -14.20 17.01 0.46
CA SER A 149 -15.33 17.13 1.39
C SER A 149 -15.31 15.98 2.39
N LEU A 150 -15.59 16.23 3.68
CA LEU A 150 -15.61 15.18 4.71
C LEU A 150 -16.61 14.06 4.40
N LEU A 151 -17.69 14.38 3.68
CA LEU A 151 -18.71 13.44 3.23
C LEU A 151 -18.53 13.09 1.74
N SER A 152 -17.31 12.73 1.35
CA SER A 152 -16.99 12.31 -0.02
C SER A 152 -16.52 10.87 -0.08
N LYS A 153 -16.56 10.29 -1.28
CA LYS A 153 -16.00 8.98 -1.59
C LYS A 153 -14.52 8.89 -1.17
N SER A 154 -13.70 9.89 -1.51
CA SER A 154 -12.27 9.94 -1.16
C SER A 154 -12.03 9.98 0.36
N ALA A 155 -12.88 10.69 1.11
CA ALA A 155 -12.82 10.69 2.58
C ALA A 155 -13.13 9.31 3.17
N ALA A 156 -14.21 8.65 2.71
CA ALA A 156 -14.57 7.30 3.15
C ALA A 156 -13.47 6.28 2.84
N GLN A 157 -12.92 6.30 1.62
CA GLN A 157 -11.80 5.45 1.22
C GLN A 157 -10.56 5.68 2.09
N THR A 158 -10.26 6.93 2.42
CA THR A 158 -9.15 7.27 3.31
C THR A 158 -9.36 6.70 4.70
N ILE A 159 -10.56 6.83 5.27
CA ILE A 159 -10.89 6.27 6.58
C ILE A 159 -10.69 4.75 6.59
N VAL A 160 -11.22 4.04 5.59
CA VAL A 160 -11.08 2.57 5.49
C VAL A 160 -9.60 2.16 5.43
N VAL A 161 -8.83 2.78 4.54
CA VAL A 161 -7.41 2.46 4.34
C VAL A 161 -6.56 2.84 5.56
N ALA A 162 -6.87 3.96 6.23
CA ALA A 162 -6.18 4.37 7.44
C ALA A 162 -6.48 3.43 8.63
N LEU A 163 -7.72 2.97 8.77
CA LEU A 163 -8.10 2.00 9.81
C LEU A 163 -7.39 0.65 9.61
N GLN A 164 -7.30 0.17 8.36
CA GLN A 164 -6.54 -1.06 8.06
C GLN A 164 -5.06 -0.90 8.42
N GLY A 165 -4.46 0.26 8.13
CA GLY A 165 -3.08 0.57 8.53
C GLY A 165 -2.91 0.66 10.04
N ALA A 166 -3.86 1.29 10.74
CA ALA A 166 -3.82 1.42 12.21
C ALA A 166 -3.98 0.06 12.90
N GLN A 167 -4.86 -0.80 12.40
CA GLN A 167 -4.99 -2.17 12.88
C GLN A 167 -3.69 -2.94 12.71
N THR A 168 -3.10 -2.89 11.51
CA THR A 168 -1.81 -3.56 11.25
C THR A 168 -0.70 -3.03 12.18
N LEU A 169 -0.65 -1.71 12.42
CA LEU A 169 0.32 -1.12 13.34
C LEU A 169 0.13 -1.63 14.78
N ALA A 170 -1.12 -1.73 15.23
CA ALA A 170 -1.46 -2.29 16.54
C ALA A 170 -1.04 -3.76 16.63
N ASP A 171 -1.35 -4.59 15.63
CA ASP A 171 -1.03 -6.01 15.60
C ASP A 171 0.49 -6.24 15.60
N VAL A 172 1.22 -5.49 14.77
CA VAL A 172 2.69 -5.55 14.74
C VAL A 172 3.28 -5.11 16.09
N SER A 173 2.82 -3.99 16.65
CA SER A 173 3.34 -3.52 17.95
C SER A 173 3.13 -4.54 19.08
N ARG A 174 1.96 -5.20 19.12
CA ARG A 174 1.68 -6.29 20.07
C ARG A 174 2.61 -7.49 19.87
N GLY A 175 2.78 -7.91 18.61
CA GLY A 175 3.69 -8.99 18.24
C GLY A 175 5.14 -8.72 18.68
N PHE A 176 5.58 -7.46 18.64
CA PHE A 176 6.89 -7.06 19.17
C PHE A 176 6.97 -7.10 20.70
N THR A 177 5.94 -6.60 21.41
CA THR A 177 5.94 -6.61 22.88
C THR A 177 5.89 -8.02 23.48
N GLU A 178 5.22 -8.95 22.78
CA GLU A 178 5.03 -10.33 23.24
C GLU A 178 6.12 -11.28 22.71
N GLY A 179 7.00 -10.79 21.84
CA GLY A 179 8.07 -11.55 21.20
C GLY A 179 7.51 -12.69 20.35
N ASP A 180 6.48 -12.40 19.55
CA ASP A 180 5.60 -13.39 18.93
C ASP A 180 5.18 -13.05 17.49
N ALA A 181 5.84 -12.08 16.86
CA ALA A 181 5.45 -11.54 15.56
C ALA A 181 5.42 -12.58 14.40
N GLY A 182 6.00 -13.77 14.59
CA GLY A 182 6.02 -14.83 13.59
C GLY A 182 4.83 -15.80 13.65
N GLU A 183 4.17 -15.95 14.80
CA GLU A 183 3.18 -17.04 15.04
C GLU A 183 1.84 -16.85 14.30
N GLU A 184 1.48 -15.59 14.02
CA GLU A 184 0.23 -15.21 13.35
C GLU A 184 0.38 -15.01 11.83
N VAL A 185 1.54 -15.37 11.26
CA VAL A 185 1.74 -15.30 9.81
C VAL A 185 0.95 -16.42 9.13
N ALA A 186 -0.04 -16.00 8.35
CA ALA A 186 -0.93 -16.86 7.59
C ALA A 186 -1.44 -16.13 6.33
N MET A 187 -2.21 -16.84 5.51
CA MET A 187 -2.83 -16.27 4.31
C MET A 187 -3.52 -14.90 4.53
N PRO A 188 -4.39 -14.69 5.54
CA PRO A 188 -5.16 -13.45 5.66
C PRO A 188 -4.28 -12.25 6.05
N THR A 189 -3.10 -12.47 6.63
CA THR A 189 -2.19 -11.41 7.09
C THR A 189 -1.09 -11.08 6.06
N LEU A 190 -1.07 -11.75 4.90
CA LEU A 190 0.02 -11.68 3.93
C LEU A 190 0.33 -10.26 3.41
N PHE A 191 -0.70 -9.51 3.05
CA PHE A 191 -0.54 -8.14 2.55
C PHE A 191 -0.89 -7.08 3.61
N SER A 192 -1.01 -7.47 4.89
CA SER A 192 -1.27 -6.53 5.98
C SER A 192 -0.21 -5.43 6.06
N PHE A 193 1.07 -5.76 5.83
CA PHE A 193 2.16 -4.77 5.85
C PHE A 193 2.02 -3.66 4.79
N ILE A 194 1.31 -3.91 3.69
CA ILE A 194 0.97 -2.88 2.68
C ILE A 194 -0.09 -1.93 3.24
N ALA A 195 -0.95 -2.37 4.15
CA ALA A 195 -1.93 -1.50 4.82
C ALA A 195 -1.26 -0.39 5.62
N LEU A 196 -0.04 -0.57 6.13
CA LEU A 196 0.74 0.50 6.78
C LEU A 196 0.96 1.70 5.85
N ILE A 197 1.02 1.47 4.53
CA ILE A 197 1.11 2.54 3.53
C ILE A 197 -0.14 3.42 3.56
N GLY A 198 -1.27 2.85 3.99
CA GLY A 198 -2.52 3.57 4.19
C GLY A 198 -2.44 4.71 5.19
N LEU A 199 -1.54 4.63 6.18
CA LEU A 199 -1.34 5.70 7.16
C LEU A 199 -0.77 6.97 6.54
N TYR A 200 0.09 6.85 5.51
CA TYR A 200 0.63 8.00 4.78
C TYR A 200 -0.47 8.76 4.02
N ARG A 201 -1.54 8.05 3.62
CA ARG A 201 -2.69 8.67 2.96
C ARG A 201 -3.36 9.69 3.87
N LEU A 202 -3.41 9.45 5.19
CA LEU A 202 -4.05 10.35 6.15
C LEU A 202 -3.42 11.75 6.12
N VAL A 203 -2.10 11.83 5.93
CA VAL A 203 -1.34 13.09 5.88
C VAL A 203 -1.78 13.97 4.70
N VAL A 204 -2.10 13.34 3.56
CA VAL A 204 -2.41 14.04 2.31
C VAL A 204 -3.90 14.08 2.00
N ALA A 205 -4.73 13.33 2.73
CA ALA A 205 -6.15 13.13 2.47
C ALA A 205 -6.95 14.40 2.17
N PRO A 206 -6.75 15.55 2.84
CA PRO A 206 -7.49 16.78 2.52
C PRO A 206 -7.30 17.27 1.09
N TRP A 207 -6.23 16.84 0.40
CA TRP A 207 -5.85 17.28 -0.94
C TRP A 207 -5.95 16.18 -2.01
N LEU A 208 -6.46 15.00 -1.65
CA LEU A 208 -6.73 13.89 -2.58
C LEU A 208 -8.11 14.05 -3.25
N VAL A 209 -8.22 15.08 -4.10
CA VAL A 209 -9.46 15.43 -4.80
C VAL A 209 -9.70 14.45 -5.94
N GLU A 210 -10.97 14.11 -6.17
CA GLU A 210 -11.42 13.27 -7.31
C GLU A 210 -12.47 13.98 -8.19
N ASP A 211 -12.99 15.12 -7.73
CA ASP A 211 -14.06 15.86 -8.39
C ASP A 211 -13.52 16.77 -9.52
N PHE A 212 -12.88 16.20 -10.53
CA PHE A 212 -12.43 16.93 -11.72
C PHE A 212 -12.44 16.06 -12.98
N SER A 213 -12.39 16.71 -14.13
CA SER A 213 -12.30 16.03 -15.42
C SER A 213 -11.40 16.81 -16.39
N PHE A 214 -10.65 16.04 -17.17
CA PHE A 214 -9.90 16.52 -18.31
C PHE A 214 -10.44 15.83 -19.56
N ALA A 215 -10.39 16.53 -20.69
CA ALA A 215 -10.66 15.95 -21.98
C ALA A 215 -9.63 14.86 -22.25
N ASP A 216 -10.11 13.65 -22.46
CA ASP A 216 -9.31 12.49 -22.81
C ASP A 216 -9.57 12.14 -24.27
N VAL A 217 -8.52 11.79 -25.02
CA VAL A 217 -8.61 11.35 -26.41
C VAL A 217 -9.56 10.15 -26.57
N ASP A 218 -9.73 9.34 -25.53
CA ASP A 218 -10.56 8.14 -25.55
C ASP A 218 -12.06 8.39 -25.30
N SER A 219 -12.45 9.58 -24.82
CA SER A 219 -13.87 9.88 -24.57
C SER A 219 -14.54 10.44 -25.84
N PRO A 220 -15.57 9.76 -26.40
CA PRO A 220 -16.31 10.27 -27.57
C PRO A 220 -16.92 11.65 -27.30
N HIS A 221 -17.34 11.88 -26.05
CA HIS A 221 -17.87 13.16 -25.58
C HIS A 221 -16.77 14.23 -25.53
N SER A 222 -15.55 13.86 -25.13
CA SER A 222 -14.40 14.77 -25.15
C SER A 222 -13.97 15.14 -26.57
N ARG A 223 -14.08 14.23 -27.55
CA ARG A 223 -13.82 14.56 -28.96
C ARG A 223 -14.84 15.54 -29.53
N ALA A 224 -16.13 15.35 -29.20
CA ALA A 224 -17.18 16.29 -29.58
C ALA A 224 -16.93 17.67 -28.97
N ILE A 225 -16.61 17.74 -27.67
CA ILE A 225 -16.25 18.98 -26.99
C ILE A 225 -15.00 19.61 -27.61
N LEU A 226 -13.94 18.85 -27.91
CA LEU A 226 -12.73 19.40 -28.53
C LEU A 226 -13.00 19.99 -29.92
N ASN A 227 -13.92 19.39 -30.69
CA ASN A 227 -14.31 19.88 -32.01
C ASN A 227 -15.25 21.11 -31.94
N GLU A 228 -16.16 21.15 -30.97
CA GLU A 228 -17.13 22.24 -30.78
C GLU A 228 -16.51 23.47 -30.09
N ARG A 229 -15.51 23.25 -29.23
CA ARG A 229 -14.81 24.30 -28.44
C ARG A 229 -13.78 25.08 -29.26
N SER A 230 -13.58 24.75 -30.53
CA SER A 230 -12.83 25.57 -31.47
C SER A 230 -13.56 26.88 -31.84
N ASP A 231 -14.87 27.00 -31.56
CA ASP A 231 -15.69 28.15 -31.97
C ASP A 231 -16.13 29.09 -30.81
N THR A 232 -15.94 28.71 -29.54
CA THR A 232 -16.41 29.50 -28.38
C THR A 232 -15.26 29.90 -27.45
N GLN A 233 -14.54 30.94 -27.86
CA GLN A 233 -13.41 31.55 -27.15
C GLN A 233 -13.83 32.32 -25.87
N ASP A 234 -15.10 32.74 -25.76
CA ASP A 234 -15.53 33.77 -24.80
C ASP A 234 -15.76 33.30 -23.35
N THR A 235 -15.98 32.00 -23.09
CA THR A 235 -16.21 31.51 -21.72
C THR A 235 -14.90 31.29 -20.94
N PHE A 236 -13.76 31.19 -21.63
CA PHE A 236 -12.46 30.94 -21.00
C PHE A 236 -11.78 32.19 -20.42
N ASP A 237 -12.15 33.38 -20.87
CA ASP A 237 -11.60 34.64 -20.33
C ASP A 237 -12.05 34.90 -18.88
N TYR A 238 -13.16 34.30 -18.44
CA TYR A 238 -13.58 34.31 -17.03
C TYR A 238 -12.69 33.43 -16.13
N LEU A 239 -12.12 32.34 -16.66
CA LEU A 239 -11.15 31.48 -15.93
C LEU A 239 -9.71 32.00 -16.05
N LYS A 240 -9.40 32.77 -17.10
CA LYS A 240 -8.11 33.43 -17.32
C LYS A 240 -7.90 34.60 -16.35
N SER A 241 -8.97 35.32 -16.00
CA SER A 241 -8.94 36.51 -15.14
C SER A 241 -8.88 36.23 -13.63
N LYS A 242 -9.11 34.99 -13.16
CA LYS A 242 -9.21 34.67 -11.72
C LYS A 242 -8.07 33.85 -11.12
N THR A 243 -7.06 33.46 -11.89
CA THR A 243 -5.97 32.61 -11.38
C THR A 243 -4.63 33.35 -11.41
N PRO A 244 -3.97 33.54 -10.26
CA PRO A 244 -2.66 34.17 -10.22
C PRO A 244 -1.63 33.27 -10.90
N THR A 245 -0.97 33.83 -11.89
CA THR A 245 0.32 33.40 -12.41
C THR A 245 1.34 33.33 -11.26
N ASN A 246 2.00 32.19 -11.13
CA ASN A 246 3.27 31.97 -10.44
C ASN A 246 3.46 32.75 -9.13
N SER A 247 3.01 32.16 -8.02
CA SER A 247 3.45 32.56 -6.70
C SER A 247 3.98 31.35 -5.94
N TYR A 248 4.83 30.54 -6.58
CA TYR A 248 5.70 29.66 -5.80
C TYR A 248 6.64 30.54 -5.00
N ARG A 249 6.48 30.50 -3.68
CA ARG A 249 7.39 31.17 -2.77
C ARG A 249 8.75 30.47 -2.90
N TYR A 250 9.83 31.22 -2.67
CA TYR A 250 11.13 30.65 -2.36
C TYR A 250 10.90 29.55 -1.30
N GLN A 251 11.28 28.31 -1.61
CA GLN A 251 11.00 27.15 -0.78
C GLN A 251 11.45 27.45 0.64
N TYR A 252 10.51 27.63 1.56
CA TYR A 252 10.86 27.74 2.97
C TYR A 252 11.46 26.39 3.36
N ILE A 253 12.78 26.37 3.43
CA ILE A 253 13.62 25.20 3.67
C ILE A 253 12.99 24.34 4.79
N PHE A 254 12.59 24.97 5.90
CA PHE A 254 11.96 24.27 7.03
C PHE A 254 10.69 23.48 6.65
N ARG A 255 9.74 24.07 5.90
CA ARG A 255 8.48 23.38 5.54
C ARG A 255 8.73 22.18 4.64
N THR A 256 9.59 22.33 3.65
CA THR A 256 9.98 21.24 2.74
C THR A 256 10.64 20.12 3.53
N TRP A 257 11.58 20.43 4.43
CA TRP A 257 12.21 19.43 5.29
C TRP A 257 11.23 18.76 6.26
N SER A 258 10.26 19.48 6.84
CA SER A 258 9.23 18.87 7.69
C SER A 258 8.42 17.82 6.95
N ILE A 259 8.00 18.11 5.71
CA ILE A 259 7.27 17.12 4.89
C ILE A 259 8.16 15.93 4.52
N ARG A 260 9.42 16.18 4.14
CA ARG A 260 10.39 15.12 3.88
C ARG A 260 10.57 14.20 5.09
N ILE A 261 10.78 14.76 6.28
CA ILE A 261 10.93 14.01 7.53
C ILE A 261 9.64 13.23 7.84
N LEU A 262 8.47 13.85 7.70
CA LEU A 262 7.18 13.25 7.98
C LEU A 262 6.90 11.99 7.14
N PHE A 263 7.36 11.95 5.89
CA PHE A 263 7.23 10.77 5.03
C PHE A 263 8.41 9.80 5.14
N TYR A 264 9.63 10.30 5.30
CA TYR A 264 10.84 9.46 5.28
C TYR A 264 11.08 8.73 6.60
N VAL A 265 10.84 9.37 7.75
CA VAL A 265 11.07 8.75 9.07
C VAL A 265 10.19 7.52 9.29
N PRO A 266 8.87 7.56 9.00
CA PRO A 266 8.04 6.35 9.12
C PRO A 266 8.46 5.23 8.16
N LEU A 267 8.96 5.55 6.96
CA LEU A 267 9.47 4.53 6.02
C LEU A 267 10.75 3.89 6.55
N LEU A 268 11.65 4.70 7.11
CA LEU A 268 12.87 4.21 7.75
C LEU A 268 12.54 3.36 8.98
N ALA A 269 11.57 3.80 9.80
CA ALA A 269 11.10 3.02 10.95
C ALA A 269 10.49 1.69 10.49
N GLN A 270 9.69 1.67 9.44
CA GLN A 270 9.12 0.45 8.85
C GLN A 270 10.22 -0.48 8.31
N PHE A 271 11.27 0.06 7.69
CA PHE A 271 12.41 -0.73 7.24
C PHE A 271 13.16 -1.38 8.42
N ILE A 272 13.47 -0.59 9.45
CA ILE A 272 14.10 -1.09 10.67
C ILE A 272 13.21 -2.18 11.30
N LEU A 273 11.90 -1.96 11.34
CA LEU A 273 10.93 -2.93 11.85
C LEU A 273 10.99 -4.25 11.08
N THR A 274 11.00 -4.20 9.73
CA THR A 274 11.15 -5.41 8.91
C THR A 274 12.48 -6.12 9.13
N MET A 275 13.56 -5.38 9.40
CA MET A 275 14.86 -5.97 9.74
C MET A 275 14.89 -6.61 11.12
N LEU A 276 14.24 -5.98 12.11
CA LEU A 276 14.11 -6.53 13.45
C LEU A 276 13.28 -7.83 13.45
N LEU A 277 12.38 -8.01 12.49
CA LEU A 277 11.68 -9.29 12.29
C LEU A 277 12.61 -10.43 11.87
N PHE A 278 13.89 -10.21 11.51
CA PHE A 278 14.86 -11.29 11.34
C PHE A 278 15.59 -11.66 12.64
N VAL A 279 15.55 -10.80 13.67
CA VAL A 279 16.38 -10.94 14.86
C VAL A 279 15.68 -11.80 15.92
N PRO A 280 16.37 -12.81 16.48
CA PRO A 280 15.87 -13.55 17.62
C PRO A 280 15.56 -12.68 18.85
N PHE A 281 14.32 -12.69 19.34
CA PHE A 281 14.03 -12.17 20.67
C PHE A 281 14.58 -13.15 21.73
N LYS A 282 15.38 -12.61 22.67
CA LYS A 282 16.07 -13.39 23.71
C LYS A 282 15.12 -14.36 24.41
N GLY A 283 15.44 -15.66 24.36
CA GLY A 283 14.80 -16.70 25.17
C GLY A 283 13.78 -17.59 24.45
N LYS A 284 13.41 -17.29 23.20
CA LYS A 284 12.59 -18.17 22.36
C LYS A 284 13.43 -18.61 21.14
N GLY A 285 13.53 -19.92 20.89
CA GLY A 285 14.15 -20.41 19.65
C GLY A 285 13.30 -19.98 18.45
N LEU A 286 13.91 -19.59 17.34
CA LEU A 286 13.15 -19.11 16.18
C LEU A 286 12.87 -20.23 15.20
N ILE A 287 11.59 -20.49 15.06
CA ILE A 287 11.05 -21.33 14.01
C ILE A 287 10.41 -20.40 12.99
N TYR A 288 11.08 -20.24 11.85
CA TYR A 288 10.51 -19.53 10.71
C TYR A 288 9.94 -20.53 9.71
N THR A 289 8.71 -20.30 9.29
CA THR A 289 8.12 -20.96 8.13
C THR A 289 8.68 -20.34 6.84
N ALA A 290 8.59 -21.05 5.72
CA ALA A 290 9.03 -20.49 4.46
C ALA A 290 8.19 -19.27 4.06
N THR A 291 6.88 -19.28 4.35
CA THR A 291 6.01 -18.11 4.14
C THR A 291 6.44 -16.92 4.98
N CYS A 292 6.72 -17.10 6.27
CA CYS A 292 7.18 -16.01 7.13
C CYS A 292 8.51 -15.43 6.64
N THR A 293 9.46 -16.30 6.29
CA THR A 293 10.75 -15.87 5.72
C THR A 293 10.57 -15.10 4.41
N ALA A 294 9.76 -15.63 3.50
CA ALA A 294 9.47 -14.99 2.21
C ALA A 294 8.75 -13.65 2.38
N LEU A 295 7.81 -13.55 3.33
CA LEU A 295 7.11 -12.32 3.67
C LEU A 295 8.09 -11.25 4.16
N ILE A 296 8.97 -11.59 5.10
CA ILE A 296 9.94 -10.64 5.66
C ILE A 296 10.91 -10.19 4.55
N ILE A 297 11.42 -11.12 3.72
CA ILE A 297 12.28 -10.77 2.57
C ILE A 297 11.55 -9.83 1.61
N PHE A 298 10.31 -10.15 1.25
CA PHE A 298 9.50 -9.36 0.33
C PHE A 298 9.21 -7.96 0.88
N ALA A 299 8.79 -7.86 2.14
CA ALA A 299 8.51 -6.59 2.79
C ALA A 299 9.79 -5.74 2.92
N THR A 300 10.89 -6.36 3.33
CA THR A 300 12.21 -5.71 3.42
C THR A 300 12.66 -5.18 2.06
N TYR A 301 12.55 -6.00 1.00
CA TYR A 301 12.85 -5.61 -0.37
C TYR A 301 11.99 -4.42 -0.83
N LEU A 302 10.67 -4.49 -0.61
CA LEU A 302 9.74 -3.42 -0.98
C LEU A 302 10.12 -2.10 -0.28
N VAL A 303 10.24 -2.11 1.04
CA VAL A 303 10.47 -0.90 1.84
C VAL A 303 11.88 -0.34 1.57
N PHE A 304 12.90 -1.19 1.48
CA PHE A 304 14.25 -0.76 1.13
C PHE A 304 14.31 -0.12 -0.26
N ALA A 305 13.74 -0.77 -1.27
CA ALA A 305 13.66 -0.21 -2.61
C ALA A 305 12.89 1.12 -2.61
N THR A 306 11.76 1.20 -1.89
CA THR A 306 11.00 2.44 -1.73
C THR A 306 11.86 3.57 -1.17
N LEU A 307 12.61 3.31 -0.09
CA LEU A 307 13.53 4.27 0.53
C LEU A 307 14.60 4.74 -0.47
N CYS A 308 15.26 3.81 -1.17
CA CYS A 308 16.29 4.14 -2.14
C CYS A 308 15.75 4.98 -3.30
N VAL A 309 14.59 4.61 -3.86
CA VAL A 309 13.98 5.34 -4.98
C VAL A 309 13.56 6.75 -4.55
N ILE A 310 12.86 6.89 -3.42
CA ILE A 310 12.44 8.21 -2.93
C ILE A 310 13.65 9.08 -2.60
N LEU A 311 14.66 8.53 -1.92
CA LEU A 311 15.88 9.26 -1.57
C LEU A 311 16.63 9.72 -2.83
N TRP A 312 16.73 8.85 -3.84
CA TRP A 312 17.37 9.17 -5.12
C TRP A 312 16.67 10.33 -5.83
N GLU A 313 15.34 10.31 -5.89
CA GLU A 313 14.59 11.37 -6.56
C GLU A 313 14.62 12.70 -5.80
N ILE A 314 14.62 12.65 -4.46
CA ILE A 314 14.85 13.84 -3.62
C ILE A 314 16.26 14.39 -3.85
N ALA A 315 17.28 13.54 -3.92
CA ALA A 315 18.66 13.95 -4.16
C ALA A 315 18.84 14.61 -5.54
N ARG A 316 18.08 14.18 -6.54
CA ARG A 316 18.03 14.80 -7.87
C ARG A 316 17.17 16.07 -7.95
N GLY A 317 16.48 16.44 -6.87
CA GLY A 317 15.57 17.59 -6.85
C GLY A 317 14.35 17.42 -7.76
N GLN A 318 13.92 16.18 -8.01
CA GLN A 318 12.75 15.89 -8.87
C GLN A 318 11.44 15.76 -8.08
N ASP A 319 11.43 16.15 -6.80
CA ASP A 319 10.26 16.13 -5.92
C ASP A 319 9.20 17.19 -6.25
N THR A 320 9.43 18.00 -7.29
CA THR A 320 8.40 18.84 -7.90
C THR A 320 7.45 18.05 -8.78
N ASN A 321 7.80 16.87 -9.28
CA ASN A 321 6.96 16.05 -10.16
C ASN A 321 6.03 15.13 -9.36
N VAL A 322 4.72 15.25 -9.57
CA VAL A 322 3.73 14.39 -8.87
C VAL A 322 3.82 12.94 -9.28
N VAL A 323 4.05 12.70 -10.57
CA VAL A 323 4.36 11.37 -11.08
C VAL A 323 5.83 11.10 -10.80
N LEU A 324 6.13 9.92 -10.26
CA LEU A 324 7.48 9.47 -10.00
C LEU A 324 8.27 9.40 -11.33
N PRO A 325 9.35 10.20 -11.51
CA PRO A 325 10.05 10.28 -12.81
C PRO A 325 10.60 8.93 -13.27
N SER A 326 11.08 8.13 -12.32
CA SER A 326 11.60 6.78 -12.57
C SER A 326 10.60 5.82 -13.20
N VAL A 327 9.28 6.06 -13.11
CA VAL A 327 8.22 5.20 -13.70
C VAL A 327 8.44 4.98 -15.20
N ASN A 328 9.01 5.97 -15.89
CA ASN A 328 9.28 5.89 -17.33
C ASN A 328 10.52 5.06 -17.69
N THR A 329 11.35 4.70 -16.71
CA THR A 329 12.63 4.00 -16.93
C THR A 329 12.48 2.48 -16.96
N VAL A 330 13.39 1.80 -17.66
CA VAL A 330 13.38 0.33 -17.79
C VAL A 330 13.63 -0.36 -16.45
N TRP A 331 14.53 0.18 -15.61
CA TRP A 331 14.85 -0.45 -14.32
C TRP A 331 13.65 -0.41 -13.36
N TYR A 332 12.87 0.69 -13.36
CA TYR A 332 11.68 0.79 -12.52
C TYR A 332 10.56 -0.15 -12.97
N LYS A 333 10.44 -0.34 -14.30
CA LYS A 333 9.55 -1.34 -14.89
C LYS A 333 9.95 -2.76 -14.46
N ALA A 334 11.23 -3.09 -14.52
CA ALA A 334 11.75 -4.37 -14.03
C ALA A 334 11.50 -4.56 -12.53
N TYR A 335 11.70 -3.52 -11.72
CA TYR A 335 11.36 -3.50 -10.30
C TYR A 335 9.86 -3.72 -10.04
N THR A 336 8.99 -3.11 -10.84
CA THR A 336 7.53 -3.31 -10.71
C THR A 336 7.13 -4.75 -11.05
N VAL A 337 7.74 -5.35 -12.09
CA VAL A 337 7.53 -6.75 -12.42
C VAL A 337 8.05 -7.67 -11.32
N SER A 338 9.24 -7.41 -10.76
CA SER A 338 9.80 -8.23 -9.68
C SER A 338 8.92 -8.21 -8.43
N LEU A 339 8.33 -7.06 -8.09
CA LEU A 339 7.35 -6.98 -7.00
C LEU A 339 6.08 -7.80 -7.29
N GLY A 340 5.56 -7.73 -8.51
CA GLY A 340 4.39 -8.52 -8.91
C GLY A 340 4.66 -10.03 -8.82
N VAL A 341 5.81 -10.49 -9.34
CA VAL A 341 6.24 -11.89 -9.23
C VAL A 341 6.43 -12.31 -7.77
N GLY A 342 7.10 -11.47 -6.97
CA GLY A 342 7.30 -11.71 -5.54
C GLY A 342 5.98 -11.85 -4.77
N ALA A 343 5.01 -10.99 -5.04
CA ALA A 343 3.67 -11.05 -4.44
C ALA A 343 2.93 -12.34 -4.81
N ILE A 344 3.00 -12.77 -6.08
CA ILE A 344 2.38 -14.02 -6.54
C ILE A 344 3.03 -15.24 -5.87
N LEU A 345 4.37 -15.30 -5.82
CA LEU A 345 5.09 -16.39 -5.17
C LEU A 345 4.75 -16.47 -3.68
N LEU A 346 4.74 -15.32 -3.01
CA LEU A 346 4.37 -15.23 -1.59
C LEU A 346 2.93 -15.70 -1.35
N PHE A 347 2.00 -15.34 -2.24
CA PHE A 347 0.60 -15.77 -2.19
C PHE A 347 0.44 -17.28 -2.35
N ILE A 348 1.17 -17.88 -3.30
CA ILE A 348 1.16 -19.34 -3.51
C ILE A 348 1.74 -20.05 -2.29
N LEU A 349 2.88 -19.61 -1.78
CA LEU A 349 3.52 -20.20 -0.60
C LEU A 349 2.60 -20.14 0.63
N ALA A 350 2.01 -18.97 0.89
CA ALA A 350 1.07 -18.80 1.99
C ALA A 350 -0.16 -19.71 1.83
N GLY A 351 -0.69 -19.86 0.62
CA GLY A 351 -1.80 -20.77 0.33
C GLY A 351 -1.46 -22.24 0.56
N LEU A 352 -0.22 -22.65 0.31
CA LEU A 352 0.23 -24.03 0.52
C LEU A 352 0.53 -24.35 2.00
N GLU A 353 1.05 -23.38 2.74
CA GLU A 353 1.47 -23.57 4.14
C GLU A 353 0.39 -23.25 5.17
N THR A 354 -0.61 -22.44 4.81
CA THR A 354 -1.69 -22.08 5.74
C THR A 354 -2.51 -23.31 6.10
N ARG A 355 -2.68 -23.52 7.41
CA ARG A 355 -3.63 -24.47 7.99
C ARG A 355 -4.49 -23.82 9.05
N ARG A 356 -5.57 -24.52 9.41
CA ARG A 356 -6.42 -24.21 10.55
C ARG A 356 -5.99 -25.03 11.77
N THR A 357 -5.80 -24.39 12.92
CA THR A 357 -5.56 -25.04 14.21
C THR A 357 -6.87 -25.56 14.83
N PRO A 358 -6.83 -26.45 15.84
CA PRO A 358 -8.05 -26.94 16.51
C PRO A 358 -8.92 -25.84 17.15
N CYS A 359 -8.32 -24.73 17.59
CA CYS A 359 -9.06 -23.56 18.10
C CYS A 359 -9.58 -22.62 17.00
N GLY A 360 -9.33 -22.93 15.72
CA GLY A 360 -9.81 -22.15 14.58
C GLY A 360 -8.92 -21.00 14.13
N ILE A 361 -7.71 -20.86 14.69
CA ILE A 361 -6.72 -19.86 14.24
C ILE A 361 -6.02 -20.37 12.98
N TYR A 362 -5.69 -19.47 12.06
CA TYR A 362 -4.90 -19.79 10.88
C TYR A 362 -3.42 -19.51 11.11
N THR A 363 -2.56 -20.45 10.73
CA THR A 363 -1.12 -20.33 10.91
C THR A 363 -0.37 -21.11 9.81
N THR A 364 0.89 -20.73 9.57
CA THR A 364 1.80 -21.46 8.69
C THR A 364 2.65 -22.50 9.44
N PHE A 365 2.58 -22.54 10.77
CA PHE A 365 3.40 -23.47 11.55
C PHE A 365 3.06 -24.93 11.28
N PRO A 366 4.06 -25.83 11.09
CA PRO A 366 3.81 -27.25 10.91
C PRO A 366 3.09 -27.87 12.11
N SER A 367 2.04 -28.67 11.85
CA SER A 367 1.34 -29.41 12.92
C SER A 367 2.25 -30.36 13.72
N LYS A 368 3.31 -30.87 13.09
CA LYS A 368 4.29 -31.79 13.69
C LYS A 368 5.07 -31.21 14.87
N LEU A 369 5.08 -29.89 15.03
CA LEU A 369 5.80 -29.22 16.12
C LEU A 369 4.99 -29.18 17.43
N ASN A 370 3.72 -29.60 17.42
CA ASN A 370 2.83 -29.59 18.59
C ASN A 370 2.73 -28.23 19.29
N LEU A 371 2.84 -27.13 18.52
CA LEU A 371 2.74 -25.75 19.03
C LEU A 371 1.29 -25.24 19.15
N ASP A 372 0.31 -26.06 18.76
CA ASP A 372 -1.10 -25.67 18.72
C ASP A 372 -1.62 -25.23 20.09
N ALA A 373 -1.17 -25.87 21.18
CA ALA A 373 -1.57 -25.48 22.53
C ALA A 373 -1.08 -24.07 22.90
N LEU A 374 0.07 -23.64 22.41
CA LEU A 374 0.63 -22.32 22.65
C LEU A 374 -0.13 -21.25 21.86
N ILE A 375 -0.36 -21.51 20.57
CA ILE A 375 -1.14 -20.63 19.67
C ILE A 375 -2.58 -20.48 20.20
N CYS A 376 -3.21 -21.57 20.64
CA CYS A 376 -4.59 -21.55 21.11
C CYS A 376 -4.77 -20.95 22.52
N LYS A 377 -3.74 -21.01 23.39
CA LYS A 377 -3.80 -20.44 24.74
C LYS A 377 -4.03 -18.93 24.74
N ARG A 378 -3.63 -18.23 23.68
CA ARG A 378 -3.82 -16.79 23.49
C ARG A 378 -5.31 -16.35 23.55
N ILE A 379 -6.25 -17.22 23.15
CA ILE A 379 -7.70 -16.92 23.20
C ILE A 379 -8.23 -16.92 24.64
N SER A 380 -7.61 -17.67 25.57
CA SER A 380 -8.15 -17.85 26.93
C SER A 380 -7.90 -16.65 27.88
N TYR A 381 -7.15 -15.64 27.44
CA TYR A 381 -6.83 -14.43 28.22
C TYR A 381 -7.50 -13.15 27.70
N ILE A 382 -8.30 -13.24 26.64
CA ILE A 382 -9.19 -12.18 26.15
C ILE A 382 -10.61 -12.58 26.57
#